data_AF-A0A522HKA0-F1
#
_entry.id   AF-A0A522HKA0-F1
#
_cell.length_a   1.000
_cell.length_b   1.000
_cell.length_c   1.000
_cell.angle_alpha   90.00
_cell.angle_beta   90.00
_cell.angle_gamma   90.00
#
_symmetry.space_group_name_H-M   'P 1'
#
loop_
_entity.id
_entity.type
_entity.pdbx_description
1 polymer ?
#
loop_
_entity_poly.entity_id
_entity_poly.type
_entity_poly.pdbx_seq_one_letter_code
_entity_poly.pdbx_strand_id
1 'polypeptide(L)'
;MKKLRGLLGTGAMLLAGIASAQVKNMPGGPRVNQLNLHEGVTPIAHDVIWLHWMMLIICTIIFIGVFGTMAYSIIMHRKSRGAVPAKFHENTAVEIAWTLIPFLIVIGMALPATRTVVAMKDTTHSDLTVKVTGYQWRWGYEYLDGPAAGVQFLSSLSTPRAQIDGQAPKDEFYLMEVDKPLVVPVNKKVRVVVTAADVIHSWAVPDFGVKQDAIPGFLRDTWFRADKIGSYRGQCSELCGKDHAYMPIVVKVVSQADYDKWAADQKKAMASATEDPNKKWTKAELFARGEKVFSANCVACHQANGKGIPGTFPALDGNKKFVLAPMKGQILTELNGHPGTAMAAWRDQLNDIQLASVITYTRNAWGNAGKGPDPVVQPTDVKALR
;
A
#
# COMPACT_ATOMS: atom_id res chain seq x y z
N MET A 1 -54.57 -37.86 -14.38
CA MET A 1 -53.19 -38.00 -13.84
C MET A 1 -52.14 -37.37 -14.78
N LYS A 2 -52.18 -36.05 -15.03
CA LYS A 2 -51.27 -35.36 -15.97
C LYS A 2 -50.75 -33.99 -15.48
N LYS A 3 -50.81 -33.72 -14.16
CA LYS A 3 -50.35 -32.44 -13.56
C LYS A 3 -49.38 -32.62 -12.38
N LEU A 4 -48.58 -33.68 -12.36
CA LEU A 4 -47.61 -33.93 -11.28
C LEU A 4 -46.24 -34.40 -11.77
N ARG A 5 -45.79 -33.94 -12.95
CA ARG A 5 -44.44 -34.21 -13.48
C ARG A 5 -43.58 -32.96 -13.70
N GLY A 6 -44.11 -31.76 -13.46
CA GLY A 6 -43.41 -30.49 -13.69
C GLY A 6 -42.71 -29.87 -12.48
N LEU A 7 -42.83 -30.46 -11.27
CA LEU A 7 -42.33 -29.85 -10.02
C LEU A 7 -41.06 -30.50 -9.46
N LEU A 8 -40.59 -31.61 -10.05
CA LEU A 8 -39.33 -32.26 -9.65
C LEU A 8 -38.13 -31.87 -10.53
N GLY A 9 -38.35 -31.17 -11.64
CA GLY A 9 -37.29 -30.73 -12.56
C GLY A 9 -36.70 -29.35 -12.25
N THR A 10 -37.41 -28.50 -11.49
CA THR A 10 -36.98 -27.13 -11.17
C THR A 10 -36.21 -27.02 -9.86
N GLY A 11 -36.30 -28.01 -8.96
CA GLY A 11 -35.51 -28.06 -7.73
C GLY A 11 -34.07 -28.56 -7.93
N ALA A 12 -33.81 -29.36 -8.96
CA ALA A 12 -32.49 -29.94 -9.22
C ALA A 12 -31.55 -29.01 -10.04
N MET A 13 -32.09 -27.98 -10.70
CA MET A 13 -31.30 -27.00 -11.46
C MET A 13 -30.84 -25.78 -10.65
N LEU A 14 -31.28 -25.63 -9.38
CA LEU A 14 -30.80 -24.57 -8.48
C LEU A 14 -29.56 -24.98 -7.67
N LEU A 15 -29.03 -26.19 -7.87
CA LEU A 15 -27.83 -26.70 -7.18
C LEU A 15 -26.66 -27.00 -8.13
N ALA A 16 -26.79 -26.70 -9.43
CA ALA A 16 -25.73 -26.89 -10.42
C ALA A 16 -25.21 -25.54 -10.91
N GLY A 17 -24.08 -25.10 -10.34
CA GLY A 17 -23.39 -23.84 -10.65
C GLY A 17 -23.64 -22.83 -9.54
N ILE A 18 -22.70 -22.55 -8.64
CA ILE A 18 -21.33 -22.18 -8.92
C ILE A 18 -20.43 -22.94 -7.94
N ALA A 19 -19.48 -23.73 -8.44
CA ALA A 19 -18.24 -23.97 -7.69
C ALA A 19 -17.48 -22.65 -7.69
N SER A 20 -17.97 -21.67 -6.93
CA SER A 20 -17.24 -20.44 -6.67
C SER A 20 -16.02 -20.92 -5.92
N ALA A 21 -14.81 -20.69 -6.44
CA ALA A 21 -13.62 -20.84 -5.64
C ALA A 21 -13.88 -20.10 -4.32
N GLN A 22 -14.01 -20.85 -3.21
CA GLN A 22 -14.32 -20.25 -1.93
C GLN A 22 -13.24 -19.21 -1.67
N VAL A 23 -13.64 -17.95 -1.52
CA VAL A 23 -12.73 -16.90 -1.04
C VAL A 23 -12.27 -17.37 0.34
N LYS A 24 -10.96 -17.48 0.53
CA LYS A 24 -10.34 -17.92 1.79
C LYS A 24 -9.76 -16.72 2.51
N ASN A 25 -9.58 -16.85 3.82
CA ASN A 25 -8.82 -15.86 4.60
C ASN A 25 -7.42 -15.74 4.04
N MET A 26 -6.95 -14.52 3.78
CA MET A 26 -5.59 -14.28 3.32
C MET A 26 -4.62 -14.39 4.50
N PRO A 27 -3.61 -15.28 4.47
CA PRO A 27 -2.58 -15.34 5.51
C PRO A 27 -1.90 -13.98 5.70
N GLY A 28 -1.93 -13.47 6.94
CA GLY A 28 -1.41 -12.13 7.29
C GLY A 28 -2.01 -10.97 6.52
N GLY A 29 -3.21 -11.17 5.97
CA GLY A 29 -4.00 -10.16 5.28
C GLY A 29 -5.45 -10.17 5.77
N PRO A 30 -6.39 -9.57 5.02
CA PRO A 30 -7.79 -9.53 5.41
C PRO A 30 -8.43 -10.92 5.46
N ARG A 31 -9.30 -11.15 6.46
CA ARG A 31 -10.12 -12.36 6.57
C ARG A 31 -11.49 -12.14 5.89
N VAL A 32 -12.05 -13.20 5.33
CA VAL A 32 -13.33 -13.15 4.59
C VAL A 32 -14.47 -12.81 5.54
N ASN A 33 -15.27 -11.81 5.16
CA ASN A 33 -16.40 -11.31 5.96
C ASN A 33 -16.01 -10.86 7.38
N GLN A 34 -14.76 -10.46 7.60
CA GLN A 34 -14.34 -9.91 8.87
C GLN A 34 -14.99 -8.54 9.08
N LEU A 35 -15.74 -8.40 10.19
CA LEU A 35 -16.45 -7.16 10.53
C LEU A 35 -15.66 -6.27 11.49
N ASN A 36 -14.68 -6.83 12.20
CA ASN A 36 -13.91 -6.12 13.22
C ASN A 36 -12.48 -5.84 12.74
N LEU A 37 -11.77 -4.96 13.45
CA LEU A 37 -10.34 -4.71 13.26
C LEU A 37 -9.52 -6.00 13.41
N HIS A 38 -8.30 -5.97 12.90
CA HIS A 38 -7.34 -7.06 13.04
C HIS A 38 -6.91 -7.20 14.51
N GLU A 39 -6.76 -8.44 14.99
CA GLU A 39 -6.28 -8.72 16.36
C GLU A 39 -4.84 -8.25 16.58
N GLY A 40 -4.07 -8.18 15.48
CA GLY A 40 -2.68 -7.76 15.47
C GLY A 40 -1.70 -8.81 16.00
N VAL A 41 -0.41 -8.52 15.80
CA VAL A 41 0.73 -9.35 16.26
C VAL A 41 1.81 -8.53 16.95
N THR A 42 1.45 -7.34 17.41
CA THR A 42 2.34 -6.41 18.11
C THR A 42 1.68 -5.95 19.41
N PRO A 43 2.45 -5.54 20.43
CA PRO A 43 1.90 -5.00 21.67
C PRO A 43 0.97 -3.81 21.44
N ILE A 44 1.37 -2.89 20.56
CA ILE A 44 0.57 -1.71 20.21
C ILE A 44 -0.75 -2.10 19.54
N ALA A 45 -0.76 -3.09 18.65
CA ALA A 45 -2.00 -3.53 18.01
C ALA A 45 -2.96 -4.15 19.04
N HIS A 46 -2.43 -4.87 20.05
CA HIS A 46 -3.23 -5.40 21.15
C HIS A 46 -3.82 -4.29 22.03
N ASP A 47 -3.09 -3.20 22.29
CA ASP A 47 -3.62 -2.05 23.03
C ASP A 47 -4.71 -1.31 22.22
N VAL A 48 -4.50 -1.16 20.90
CA VAL A 48 -5.47 -0.53 20.00
C VAL A 48 -6.78 -1.35 19.92
N ILE A 49 -6.72 -2.67 19.80
CA ILE A 49 -7.93 -3.50 19.76
C ILE A 49 -8.66 -3.50 21.11
N TRP A 50 -7.91 -3.43 22.22
CA TRP A 50 -8.53 -3.29 23.55
C TRP A 50 -9.25 -1.94 23.69
N LEU A 51 -8.62 -0.84 23.27
CA LEU A 51 -9.25 0.49 23.23
C LEU A 51 -10.49 0.50 22.34
N HIS A 52 -10.42 -0.15 21.17
CA HIS A 52 -11.56 -0.27 20.26
C HIS A 52 -12.76 -0.92 20.95
N TRP A 53 -12.55 -2.06 21.64
CA TRP A 53 -13.64 -2.74 22.36
C TRP A 53 -14.16 -1.93 23.54
N MET A 54 -13.28 -1.29 24.32
CA MET A 54 -13.69 -0.39 25.40
C MET A 54 -14.60 0.72 24.86
N MET A 55 -14.19 1.38 23.78
CA MET A 55 -14.97 2.44 23.14
C MET A 55 -16.29 1.92 22.57
N LEU A 56 -16.28 0.75 21.92
CA LEU A 56 -17.49 0.15 21.36
C LEU A 56 -18.52 -0.15 22.46
N ILE A 57 -18.11 -0.70 23.59
CA ILE A 57 -18.99 -0.97 24.74
C ILE A 57 -19.60 0.33 25.29
N ILE A 58 -18.78 1.37 25.49
CA ILE A 58 -19.25 2.68 25.96
C ILE A 58 -20.28 3.25 24.98
N CYS A 59 -19.97 3.26 23.69
CA CYS A 59 -20.86 3.74 22.64
C CYS A 59 -22.17 2.92 22.60
N THR A 60 -22.12 1.60 22.74
CA THR A 60 -23.31 0.74 22.77
C THR A 60 -24.20 1.05 23.97
N ILE A 61 -23.63 1.26 25.16
CA ILE A 61 -24.41 1.63 26.36
C ILE A 61 -25.11 2.98 26.15
N ILE A 62 -24.38 3.98 25.65
CA ILE A 62 -24.95 5.31 25.35
C ILE A 62 -26.04 5.19 24.28
N PHE A 63 -25.79 4.43 23.22
CA PHE A 63 -26.75 4.19 22.15
C PHE A 63 -28.04 3.59 22.70
N ILE A 64 -27.96 2.55 23.52
CA ILE A 64 -29.14 1.92 24.15
C ILE A 64 -29.87 2.92 25.06
N GLY A 65 -29.13 3.71 25.85
CA GLY A 65 -29.73 4.73 26.73
C GLY A 65 -30.50 5.80 25.95
N VAL A 66 -29.87 6.38 24.91
CA VAL A 66 -30.47 7.45 24.09
C VAL A 66 -31.62 6.91 23.25
N PHE A 67 -31.40 5.86 22.45
CA PHE A 67 -32.43 5.31 21.58
C PHE A 67 -33.54 4.63 22.37
N GLY A 68 -33.24 4.02 23.52
CA GLY A 68 -34.24 3.47 24.43
C GLY A 68 -35.15 4.56 24.98
N THR A 69 -34.59 5.66 25.48
CA THR A 69 -35.36 6.81 25.99
C THR A 69 -36.19 7.46 24.87
N MET A 70 -35.62 7.61 23.67
CA MET A 70 -36.32 8.14 22.52
C MET A 70 -37.46 7.23 22.08
N ALA A 71 -37.22 5.91 21.94
CA ALA A 71 -38.25 4.94 21.58
C ALA A 71 -39.36 4.89 22.62
N TYR A 72 -39.01 4.90 23.91
CA TYR A 72 -39.97 5.03 25.00
C TYR A 72 -40.82 6.28 24.84
N SER A 73 -40.19 7.44 24.61
CA SER A 73 -40.88 8.71 24.44
C SER A 73 -41.86 8.69 23.26
N ILE A 74 -41.42 8.22 22.09
CA ILE A 74 -42.25 8.11 20.89
C ILE A 74 -43.43 7.16 21.10
N ILE A 75 -43.23 6.03 21.76
CA ILE A 75 -44.28 5.01 21.93
C ILE A 75 -45.30 5.42 22.99
N MET A 76 -44.82 6.00 24.10
CA MET A 76 -45.63 6.29 25.29
C MET A 76 -46.25 7.68 25.26
N HIS A 77 -45.54 8.69 24.76
CA HIS A 77 -46.00 10.10 24.74
C HIS A 77 -46.60 10.54 23.39
N ARG A 78 -46.90 9.61 22.47
CA ARG A 78 -47.60 9.95 21.22
C ARG A 78 -49.05 10.37 21.45
N LYS A 79 -49.49 11.37 20.67
CA LYS A 79 -50.85 11.92 20.68
C LYS A 79 -51.95 10.85 20.50
N SER A 80 -51.71 9.82 19.69
CA SER A 80 -52.69 8.75 19.46
C SER A 80 -53.00 7.90 20.70
N ARG A 81 -52.16 7.94 21.74
CA ARG A 81 -52.42 7.31 23.03
C ARG A 81 -53.11 8.23 24.05
N GLY A 82 -53.49 9.44 23.64
CA GLY A 82 -54.08 10.44 24.53
C GLY A 82 -53.07 11.09 25.48
N ALA A 83 -51.76 11.03 25.17
CA ALA A 83 -50.75 11.68 25.98
C ALA A 83 -50.94 13.20 25.98
N VAL A 84 -50.98 13.80 27.18
CA VAL A 84 -51.09 15.25 27.38
C VAL A 84 -49.70 15.81 27.70
N PRO A 85 -49.26 16.93 27.08
CA PRO A 85 -47.96 17.53 27.35
C PRO A 85 -47.80 17.95 28.81
N ALA A 86 -46.63 17.66 29.38
CA ALA A 86 -46.25 18.17 30.69
C ALA A 86 -45.94 19.69 30.61
N LYS A 87 -45.98 20.39 31.76
CA LYS A 87 -45.80 21.85 31.86
C LYS A 87 -44.45 22.30 32.46
N PHE A 88 -43.55 21.36 32.75
CA PHE A 88 -42.21 21.71 33.21
C PHE A 88 -41.38 22.28 32.06
N HIS A 89 -40.42 23.16 32.36
CA HIS A 89 -39.51 23.76 31.37
C HIS A 89 -38.04 23.40 31.63
N GLU A 90 -37.66 23.12 32.89
CA GLU A 90 -36.29 22.79 33.26
C GLU A 90 -36.24 21.83 34.46
N ASN A 91 -35.07 21.23 34.65
CA ASN A 91 -34.72 20.50 35.86
C ASN A 91 -33.21 20.57 36.06
N THR A 92 -32.76 21.48 36.92
CA THR A 92 -31.33 21.71 37.19
C THR A 92 -30.59 20.46 37.62
N ALA A 93 -31.24 19.54 38.36
CA ALA A 93 -30.60 18.29 38.78
C ALA A 93 -30.30 17.37 37.58
N VAL A 94 -31.23 17.28 36.62
CA VAL A 94 -31.02 16.52 35.38
C VAL A 94 -29.96 17.20 34.50
N GLU A 95 -29.96 18.53 34.45
CA GLU A 95 -28.95 19.30 33.71
C GLU A 95 -27.54 19.09 34.25
N ILE A 96 -27.37 19.08 35.56
CA ILE A 96 -26.10 18.76 36.22
C ILE A 96 -25.72 17.31 35.89
N ALA A 97 -26.65 16.37 36.00
CA ALA A 97 -26.37 14.94 35.77
C ALA A 97 -25.88 14.68 34.34
N TRP A 98 -26.58 15.19 33.32
CA TRP A 98 -26.18 14.98 31.91
C TRP A 98 -24.94 15.80 31.51
N THR A 99 -24.47 16.71 32.35
CA THR A 99 -23.22 17.45 32.10
C THR A 99 -22.05 16.70 32.73
N LEU A 100 -22.20 16.27 33.98
CA LEU A 100 -21.16 15.56 34.71
C LEU A 100 -20.92 14.15 34.18
N ILE A 101 -21.97 13.41 33.80
CA ILE A 101 -21.81 12.02 33.32
C ILE A 101 -20.97 11.97 32.03
N PRO A 102 -21.28 12.71 30.95
CA PRO A 102 -20.43 12.73 29.76
C PRO A 102 -19.02 13.24 30.04
N PHE A 103 -18.87 14.24 30.91
CA PHE A 103 -17.54 14.73 31.31
C PHE A 103 -16.69 13.61 31.92
N LEU A 104 -17.24 12.86 32.88
CA LEU A 104 -16.53 11.73 33.51
C LEU A 104 -16.24 10.60 32.51
N ILE A 105 -17.16 10.32 31.57
CA ILE A 105 -16.93 9.33 30.50
C ILE A 105 -15.75 9.74 29.61
N VAL A 106 -15.66 11.02 29.22
CA VAL A 106 -14.55 11.55 28.41
C VAL A 106 -13.21 11.45 29.16
N ILE A 107 -13.18 11.80 30.45
CA ILE A 107 -11.96 11.64 31.26
C ILE A 107 -11.56 10.15 31.35
N GLY A 108 -12.52 9.25 31.57
CA GLY A 108 -12.28 7.81 31.64
C GLY A 108 -11.69 7.23 30.36
N MET A 109 -12.16 7.67 29.18
CA MET A 109 -11.61 7.20 27.90
C MET A 109 -10.24 7.81 27.57
N ALA A 110 -9.98 9.06 27.99
CA ALA A 110 -8.78 9.78 27.60
C ALA A 110 -7.49 9.20 28.22
N LEU A 111 -7.57 8.68 29.45
CA LEU A 111 -6.41 8.17 30.19
C LEU A 111 -5.72 6.97 29.50
N PRO A 112 -6.40 5.84 29.21
CA PRO A 112 -5.76 4.71 28.54
C PRO A 112 -5.42 5.02 27.07
N ALA A 113 -6.21 5.86 26.40
CA ALA A 113 -5.93 6.29 25.03
C ALA A 113 -4.61 7.08 24.95
N THR A 114 -4.41 8.03 25.87
CA THR A 114 -3.18 8.84 25.92
C THR A 114 -1.95 7.96 26.17
N ARG A 115 -2.03 6.99 27.09
CA ARG A 115 -0.94 6.05 27.34
C ARG A 115 -0.54 5.28 26.08
N THR A 116 -1.51 4.77 25.34
CA THR A 116 -1.28 4.02 24.10
C THR A 116 -0.66 4.93 23.03
N VAL A 117 -1.19 6.13 22.83
CA VAL A 117 -0.66 7.10 21.85
C VAL A 117 0.79 7.49 22.17
N VAL A 118 1.12 7.70 23.44
CA VAL A 118 2.50 7.98 23.87
C VAL A 118 3.42 6.81 23.53
N ALA A 119 3.01 5.57 23.85
CA ALA A 119 3.78 4.37 23.52
C ALA A 119 3.96 4.18 22.00
N MET A 120 2.94 4.48 21.21
CA MET A 120 3.01 4.47 19.74
C MET A 120 4.02 5.45 19.16
N LYS A 121 4.26 6.58 19.84
CA LYS A 121 5.17 7.64 19.40
C LYS A 121 6.59 7.52 19.94
N ASP A 122 6.82 6.66 20.92
CA ASP A 122 8.17 6.39 21.41
C ASP A 122 8.95 5.48 20.44
N THR A 123 9.68 6.09 19.52
CA THR A 123 10.56 5.41 18.56
C THR A 123 11.99 5.23 19.06
N THR A 124 12.29 5.58 20.32
CA THR A 124 13.64 5.46 20.88
C THR A 124 14.05 4.00 21.10
N HIS A 125 15.35 3.75 21.26
CA HIS A 125 15.91 2.41 21.55
C HIS A 125 15.48 1.31 20.57
N SER A 126 15.52 1.59 19.27
CA SER A 126 15.25 0.60 18.22
C SER A 126 16.42 -0.37 18.03
N ASP A 127 16.08 -1.63 17.71
CA ASP A 127 17.05 -2.68 17.35
C ASP A 127 17.45 -2.62 15.87
N LEU A 128 16.57 -2.07 15.03
CA LEU A 128 16.73 -1.96 13.59
C LEU A 128 16.00 -0.71 13.10
N THR A 129 16.62 0.04 12.19
CA THR A 129 16.04 1.20 11.54
C THR A 129 15.96 0.98 10.04
N VAL A 130 14.74 1.08 9.51
CA VAL A 130 14.47 1.00 8.07
C VAL A 130 13.85 2.31 7.62
N LYS A 131 14.42 2.91 6.58
CA LYS A 131 13.80 4.03 5.88
C LYS A 131 12.88 3.49 4.78
N VAL A 132 11.67 4.03 4.74
CA VAL A 132 10.62 3.72 3.79
C VAL A 132 10.32 4.98 2.99
N THR A 133 10.41 4.87 1.66
CA THR A 133 10.09 5.96 0.75
C THR A 133 8.90 5.58 -0.12
N GLY A 134 7.83 6.38 -0.09
CA GLY A 134 6.70 6.24 -1.00
C GLY A 134 7.01 6.79 -2.40
N TYR A 135 6.65 6.03 -3.43
CA TYR A 135 6.71 6.43 -4.84
C TYR A 135 5.37 6.06 -5.52
N GLN A 136 4.98 6.73 -6.59
CA GLN A 136 3.88 6.34 -7.47
C GLN A 136 4.31 5.14 -8.34
N TRP A 137 3.81 3.92 -8.15
CA TRP A 137 2.98 3.39 -7.06
C TRP A 137 3.64 2.13 -6.47
N ARG A 138 4.54 2.34 -5.52
CA ARG A 138 5.39 1.32 -4.88
C ARG A 138 6.13 1.87 -3.66
N TRP A 139 6.89 1.01 -2.98
CA TRP A 139 7.64 1.36 -1.78
C TRP A 139 9.13 1.11 -1.96
N GLY A 140 9.96 2.07 -1.60
CA GLY A 140 11.39 1.89 -1.43
C GLY A 140 11.73 1.57 0.02
N TYR A 141 12.65 0.63 0.21
CA TYR A 141 13.17 0.24 1.52
C TYR A 141 14.68 0.42 1.53
N GLU A 142 15.20 1.04 2.58
CA GLU A 142 16.62 1.26 2.83
C GLU A 142 16.92 0.90 4.29
N TYR A 143 17.79 -0.08 4.50
CA TYR A 143 18.20 -0.52 5.84
C TYR A 143 19.36 0.37 6.32
N LEU A 144 19.11 1.18 7.35
CA LEU A 144 20.06 2.19 7.81
C LEU A 144 21.11 1.62 8.78
N ASP A 145 20.76 0.58 9.52
CA ASP A 145 21.62 -0.07 10.50
C ASP A 145 21.42 -1.60 10.53
N GLY A 146 22.14 -2.26 11.43
CA GLY A 146 22.07 -3.72 11.62
C GLY A 146 22.73 -4.56 10.53
N PRO A 147 22.52 -5.89 10.55
CA PRO A 147 23.13 -6.84 9.60
C PRO A 147 22.90 -6.51 8.13
N ALA A 148 21.76 -5.91 7.79
CA ALA A 148 21.39 -5.52 6.43
C ALA A 148 21.76 -4.06 6.08
N ALA A 149 22.52 -3.35 6.92
CA ALA A 149 22.88 -1.95 6.67
C ALA A 149 23.42 -1.73 5.23
N GLY A 150 22.87 -0.72 4.56
CA GLY A 150 23.18 -0.36 3.17
C GLY A 150 22.33 -1.09 2.12
N VAL A 151 21.59 -2.14 2.49
CA VAL A 151 20.66 -2.81 1.56
C VAL A 151 19.53 -1.86 1.21
N GLN A 152 19.29 -1.69 -0.09
CA GLN A 152 18.20 -0.87 -0.62
C GLN A 152 17.53 -1.51 -1.82
N PHE A 153 16.21 -1.40 -1.90
CA PHE A 153 15.43 -1.89 -3.04
C PHE A 153 14.05 -1.23 -3.14
N LEU A 154 13.50 -1.28 -4.35
CA LEU A 154 12.10 -0.96 -4.63
C LEU A 154 11.27 -2.24 -4.59
N SER A 155 10.09 -2.16 -3.98
CA SER A 155 9.08 -3.21 -3.82
C SER A 155 7.82 -2.80 -4.55
N SER A 156 7.48 -3.51 -5.61
CA SER A 156 6.33 -3.24 -6.47
C SER A 156 5.32 -4.39 -6.41
N LEU A 157 4.07 -4.11 -6.79
CA LEU A 157 3.03 -5.13 -6.92
C LEU A 157 3.48 -6.27 -7.85
N SER A 158 3.38 -7.51 -7.39
CA SER A 158 3.74 -8.69 -8.19
C SER A 158 2.58 -9.27 -9.01
N THR A 159 1.34 -8.86 -8.74
CA THR A 159 0.15 -9.34 -9.47
C THR A 159 0.31 -9.08 -10.98
N PRO A 160 0.27 -10.13 -11.81
CA PRO A 160 0.39 -9.98 -13.26
C PRO A 160 -0.73 -9.15 -13.85
N ARG A 161 -0.40 -8.34 -14.87
CA ARG A 161 -1.38 -7.49 -15.54
C ARG A 161 -2.56 -8.26 -16.13
N ALA A 162 -2.31 -9.46 -16.66
CA ALA A 162 -3.38 -10.33 -17.17
C ALA A 162 -4.45 -10.65 -16.10
N GLN A 163 -4.07 -10.76 -14.81
CA GLN A 163 -5.06 -10.95 -13.74
C GLN A 163 -5.86 -9.66 -13.48
N ILE A 164 -5.19 -8.50 -13.54
CA ILE A 164 -5.80 -7.17 -13.33
C ILE A 164 -6.81 -6.85 -14.45
N ASP A 165 -6.46 -7.15 -15.70
CA ASP A 165 -7.29 -6.90 -16.88
C ASP A 165 -8.38 -7.98 -17.08
N GLY A 166 -8.51 -8.93 -16.15
CA GLY A 166 -9.54 -9.99 -16.21
C GLY A 166 -9.28 -11.08 -17.25
N GLN A 167 -8.04 -11.19 -17.74
CA GLN A 167 -7.62 -12.16 -18.76
C GLN A 167 -7.02 -13.45 -18.15
N ALA A 168 -6.77 -13.47 -16.85
CA ALA A 168 -6.23 -14.61 -16.10
C ALA A 168 -6.94 -14.77 -14.74
N PRO A 169 -7.00 -16.00 -14.18
CA PRO A 169 -7.56 -16.23 -12.86
C PRO A 169 -6.74 -15.51 -11.78
N LYS A 170 -7.42 -15.02 -10.75
CA LYS A 170 -6.81 -14.32 -9.61
C LYS A 170 -6.27 -15.34 -8.61
N ASP A 171 -5.05 -15.11 -8.14
CA ASP A 171 -4.47 -15.92 -7.07
C ASP A 171 -4.91 -15.46 -5.66
N GLU A 172 -4.46 -16.19 -4.64
CA GLU A 172 -4.80 -15.93 -3.23
C GLU A 172 -4.32 -14.55 -2.74
N PHE A 173 -3.27 -14.00 -3.34
CA PHE A 173 -2.66 -12.73 -2.92
C PHE A 173 -2.87 -11.61 -3.94
N TYR A 174 -3.91 -11.72 -4.77
CA TYR A 174 -4.28 -10.73 -5.77
C TYR A 174 -4.30 -9.31 -5.15
N LEU A 175 -3.50 -8.39 -5.73
CA LEU A 175 -3.29 -7.00 -5.29
C LEU A 175 -2.62 -6.80 -3.92
N MET A 176 -2.14 -7.87 -3.29
CA MET A 176 -1.62 -7.88 -1.92
C MET A 176 -0.24 -8.53 -1.80
N GLU A 177 0.38 -8.91 -2.91
CA GLU A 177 1.74 -9.47 -2.96
C GLU A 177 2.71 -8.53 -3.66
N VAL A 178 3.99 -8.59 -3.27
CA VAL A 178 5.06 -7.79 -3.87
C VAL A 178 6.19 -8.67 -4.41
N ASP A 179 7.00 -8.10 -5.28
CA ASP A 179 8.19 -8.75 -5.81
C ASP A 179 9.33 -8.86 -4.77
N LYS A 180 9.46 -7.87 -3.89
CA LYS A 180 10.51 -7.79 -2.85
C LYS A 180 9.93 -7.35 -1.51
N PRO A 181 9.58 -8.29 -0.61
CA PRO A 181 9.05 -7.94 0.70
C PRO A 181 10.11 -7.29 1.60
N LEU A 182 9.67 -6.42 2.52
CA LEU A 182 10.50 -5.96 3.63
C LEU A 182 10.76 -7.14 4.58
N VAL A 183 12.02 -7.47 4.87
CA VAL A 183 12.37 -8.59 5.76
C VAL A 183 12.90 -8.06 7.09
N VAL A 184 12.34 -8.53 8.20
CA VAL A 184 12.73 -8.08 9.56
C VAL A 184 12.77 -9.25 10.55
N PRO A 185 13.59 -9.21 11.61
CA PRO A 185 13.59 -10.23 12.64
C PRO A 185 12.40 -10.08 13.60
N VAL A 186 11.88 -11.22 14.07
CA VAL A 186 10.86 -11.29 15.13
C VAL A 186 11.41 -10.77 16.46
N ASN A 187 10.53 -10.26 17.34
CA ASN A 187 10.85 -9.77 18.69
C ASN A 187 11.86 -8.60 18.76
N LYS A 188 12.09 -7.91 17.64
CA LYS A 188 12.95 -6.72 17.56
C LYS A 188 12.12 -5.47 17.34
N LYS A 189 12.48 -4.37 18.01
CA LYS A 189 11.85 -3.06 17.81
C LYS A 189 12.38 -2.46 16.51
N VAL A 190 11.58 -2.52 15.46
CA VAL A 190 11.89 -1.95 14.15
C VAL A 190 11.36 -0.52 14.10
N ARG A 191 12.26 0.47 14.03
CA ARG A 191 11.92 1.85 13.72
C ARG A 191 11.79 2.02 12.22
N VAL A 192 10.66 2.59 11.80
CA VAL A 192 10.35 2.84 10.39
C VAL A 192 10.35 4.34 10.18
N VAL A 193 11.33 4.85 9.43
CA VAL A 193 11.42 6.27 9.04
C VAL A 193 10.76 6.43 7.68
N VAL A 194 9.63 7.11 7.61
CA VAL A 194 8.78 7.20 6.44
C VAL A 194 8.86 8.58 5.80
N THR A 195 9.03 8.62 4.48
CA THR A 195 8.96 9.83 3.64
C THR A 195 8.45 9.48 2.23
N ALA A 196 8.30 10.46 1.34
CA ALA A 196 7.90 10.22 -0.05
C ALA A 196 8.74 11.05 -1.02
N ALA A 197 8.89 10.54 -2.25
CA ALA A 197 9.66 11.19 -3.30
C ALA A 197 8.79 11.98 -4.30
N ASP A 198 7.47 11.81 -4.26
CA ASP A 198 6.53 12.44 -5.19
C ASP A 198 5.33 13.09 -4.50
N VAL A 199 4.27 12.32 -4.21
CA VAL A 199 3.03 12.78 -3.57
C VAL A 199 2.92 12.19 -2.16
N ILE A 200 1.86 12.52 -1.43
CA ILE A 200 1.61 11.93 -0.12
C ILE A 200 1.17 10.46 -0.30
N HIS A 201 1.76 9.56 0.48
CA HIS A 201 1.33 8.16 0.63
C HIS A 201 1.12 7.85 2.12
N SER A 202 0.68 6.65 2.48
CA SER A 202 0.67 6.24 3.89
C SER A 202 1.02 4.78 4.06
N TRP A 203 2.12 4.52 4.77
CA TRP A 203 2.62 3.18 5.01
C TRP A 203 1.82 2.58 6.17
N ALA A 204 0.99 1.58 5.87
CA ALA A 204 0.08 0.99 6.84
C ALA A 204 0.09 -0.53 6.75
N VAL A 205 0.31 -1.17 7.90
CA VAL A 205 0.26 -2.64 8.06
C VAL A 205 -0.70 -2.94 9.21
N PRO A 206 -1.96 -3.32 8.93
CA PRO A 206 -3.00 -3.49 9.94
C PRO A 206 -2.63 -4.44 11.07
N ASP A 207 -2.00 -5.58 10.75
CA ASP A 207 -1.57 -6.56 11.76
C ASP A 207 -0.51 -6.00 12.73
N PHE A 208 0.14 -4.89 12.39
CA PHE A 208 1.09 -4.23 13.27
C PHE A 208 0.50 -3.06 14.06
N GLY A 209 -0.73 -2.63 13.75
CA GLY A 209 -1.31 -1.42 14.31
C GLY A 209 -0.57 -0.15 13.88
N VAL A 210 0.16 -0.19 12.76
CA VAL A 210 0.97 0.92 12.25
C VAL A 210 0.29 1.55 11.04
N LYS A 211 0.15 2.87 11.06
CA LYS A 211 -0.14 3.73 9.91
C LYS A 211 0.61 5.05 10.10
N GLN A 212 1.43 5.42 9.12
CA GLN A 212 2.16 6.68 9.15
C GLN A 212 2.28 7.24 7.73
N ASP A 213 1.78 8.47 7.51
CA ASP A 213 1.86 9.09 6.18
C ASP A 213 3.30 9.48 5.84
N ALA A 214 3.62 9.22 4.59
CA ALA A 214 4.83 9.52 3.87
C ALA A 214 4.64 10.86 3.16
N ILE A 215 5.28 11.92 3.65
CA ILE A 215 5.07 13.28 3.17
C ILE A 215 6.36 13.76 2.50
N PRO A 216 6.32 14.21 1.23
CA PRO A 216 7.48 14.77 0.56
C PRO A 216 8.07 15.94 1.36
N GLY A 217 9.39 15.93 1.57
CA GLY A 217 10.11 16.95 2.33
C GLY A 217 10.10 16.78 3.86
N PHE A 218 9.40 15.79 4.40
CA PHE A 218 9.40 15.49 5.84
C PHE A 218 9.86 14.06 6.09
N LEU A 219 10.66 13.86 7.14
CA LEU A 219 10.91 12.55 7.73
C LEU A 219 9.98 12.39 8.93
N ARG A 220 9.10 11.39 8.88
CA ARG A 220 8.31 10.98 10.04
C ARG A 220 8.72 9.59 10.45
N ASP A 221 8.46 9.19 11.68
CA ASP A 221 8.76 7.85 12.12
C ASP A 221 7.62 7.21 12.90
N THR A 222 7.68 5.90 12.92
CA THR A 222 6.82 5.00 13.68
C THR A 222 7.64 3.76 14.02
N TRP A 223 7.07 2.81 14.75
CA TRP A 223 7.76 1.58 15.08
C TRP A 223 6.79 0.42 15.23
N PHE A 224 7.32 -0.80 15.11
CA PHE A 224 6.61 -2.01 15.51
C PHE A 224 7.58 -3.03 16.10
N ARG A 225 7.04 -3.97 16.88
CA ARG A 225 7.73 -5.18 17.30
C ARG A 225 6.77 -6.35 17.09
N ALA A 226 7.05 -7.16 16.07
CA ALA A 226 6.22 -8.32 15.75
C ALA A 226 6.61 -9.48 16.66
N ASP A 227 5.63 -10.08 17.33
CA ASP A 227 5.83 -11.16 18.29
C ASP A 227 5.69 -12.56 17.64
N LYS A 228 5.34 -12.60 16.35
CA LYS A 228 5.12 -13.84 15.58
C LYS A 228 5.84 -13.78 14.23
N ILE A 229 6.44 -14.91 13.84
CA ILE A 229 7.01 -15.12 12.51
C ILE A 229 5.86 -15.29 11.51
N GLY A 230 5.99 -14.69 10.33
CA GLY A 230 4.97 -14.72 9.29
C GLY A 230 5.17 -13.67 8.21
N SER A 231 4.30 -13.67 7.21
CA SER A 231 4.19 -12.59 6.23
C SER A 231 2.95 -11.77 6.52
N TYR A 232 3.12 -10.46 6.68
CA TYR A 232 2.08 -9.51 7.05
C TYR A 232 1.89 -8.50 5.92
N ARG A 233 0.64 -8.23 5.57
CA ARG A 233 0.28 -7.46 4.39
C ARG A 233 -0.38 -6.15 4.76
N GLY A 234 -0.06 -5.12 4.00
CA GLY A 234 -0.57 -3.77 4.15
C GLY A 234 -0.86 -3.13 2.80
N GLN A 235 -1.47 -1.96 2.82
CA GLN A 235 -1.75 -1.16 1.63
C GLN A 235 -1.47 0.32 1.88
N CYS A 236 -1.24 1.07 0.80
CA CYS A 236 -1.21 2.52 0.89
C CYS A 236 -2.55 3.04 1.41
N SER A 237 -2.52 3.86 2.45
CA SER A 237 -3.71 4.37 3.13
C SER A 237 -3.89 5.88 2.98
N GLU A 238 -3.35 6.47 1.91
CA GLU A 238 -3.53 7.87 1.52
C GLU A 238 -3.67 7.95 0.00
N LEU A 239 -4.69 8.66 -0.50
CA LEU A 239 -4.98 8.72 -1.94
C LEU A 239 -3.80 9.36 -2.70
N CYS A 240 -3.09 8.54 -3.47
CA CYS A 240 -1.84 8.94 -4.14
C CYS A 240 -1.91 8.87 -5.69
N GLY A 241 -3.11 8.82 -6.26
CA GLY A 241 -3.35 8.87 -7.71
C GLY A 241 -3.95 7.58 -8.29
N LYS A 242 -3.81 7.43 -9.61
CA LYS A 242 -4.49 6.40 -10.43
C LYS A 242 -4.34 5.00 -9.87
N ASP A 243 -3.11 4.58 -9.55
CA ASP A 243 -2.85 3.22 -9.09
C ASP A 243 -2.69 3.13 -7.56
N HIS A 244 -3.35 4.02 -6.81
CA HIS A 244 -3.36 4.01 -5.34
C HIS A 244 -3.66 2.64 -4.72
N ALA A 245 -4.60 1.89 -5.31
CA ALA A 245 -4.98 0.55 -4.85
C ALA A 245 -4.00 -0.58 -5.23
N TYR A 246 -2.92 -0.28 -5.96
CA TYR A 246 -2.00 -1.25 -6.55
C TYR A 246 -0.56 -1.12 -6.01
N MET A 247 -0.40 -0.58 -4.80
CA MET A 247 0.89 -0.46 -4.14
C MET A 247 0.90 -1.09 -2.74
N PRO A 248 0.78 -2.43 -2.65
CA PRO A 248 0.74 -3.13 -1.38
C PRO A 248 2.09 -3.11 -0.67
N ILE A 249 2.04 -3.49 0.59
CA ILE A 249 3.20 -3.67 1.48
C ILE A 249 3.18 -5.13 1.91
N VAL A 250 4.34 -5.78 1.89
CA VAL A 250 4.52 -7.09 2.52
C VAL A 250 5.74 -7.03 3.43
N VAL A 251 5.53 -7.38 4.70
CA VAL A 251 6.58 -7.49 5.70
C VAL A 251 6.72 -8.95 6.09
N LYS A 252 7.88 -9.54 5.81
CA LYS A 252 8.24 -10.89 6.21
C LYS A 252 9.01 -10.83 7.52
N VAL A 253 8.35 -11.24 8.59
CA VAL A 253 8.95 -11.39 9.93
C VAL A 253 9.54 -12.79 10.02
N VAL A 254 10.84 -12.88 10.25
CA VAL A 254 11.60 -14.15 10.25
C VAL A 254 12.37 -14.35 11.56
N SER A 255 12.95 -15.54 11.73
CA SER A 255 13.89 -15.78 12.83
C SER A 255 15.14 -14.90 12.69
N GLN A 256 15.86 -14.64 13.79
CA GLN A 256 17.11 -13.88 13.72
C GLN A 256 18.13 -14.53 12.77
N ALA A 257 18.25 -15.87 12.82
CA ALA A 257 19.17 -16.61 11.95
C ALA A 257 18.80 -16.48 10.46
N ASP A 258 17.51 -16.52 10.12
CA ASP A 258 17.05 -16.33 8.74
C ASP A 258 17.25 -14.89 8.27
N TYR A 259 17.06 -13.91 9.16
CA TYR A 259 17.33 -12.50 8.86
C TYR A 259 18.81 -12.26 8.56
N ASP A 260 19.70 -12.79 9.40
CA ASP A 260 21.15 -12.63 9.22
C ASP A 260 21.63 -13.27 7.92
N LYS A 261 21.11 -14.47 7.61
CA LYS A 261 21.36 -15.14 6.32
C LYS A 261 20.87 -14.31 5.14
N TRP A 262 19.62 -13.84 5.20
CA TRP A 262 19.04 -13.01 4.15
C TRP A 262 19.86 -11.73 3.93
N ALA A 263 20.28 -11.07 5.02
CA ALA A 263 21.09 -9.86 4.95
C ALA A 263 22.45 -10.10 4.28
N ALA A 264 23.12 -11.22 4.59
CA ALA A 264 24.38 -11.62 3.96
C ALA A 264 24.19 -11.88 2.46
N ASP A 265 23.12 -12.57 2.07
CA ASP A 265 22.79 -12.83 0.67
C ASP A 265 22.52 -11.53 -0.10
N GLN A 266 21.79 -10.58 0.49
CA GLN A 266 21.55 -9.26 -0.12
C GLN A 266 22.86 -8.49 -0.35
N LYS A 267 23.73 -8.46 0.66
CA LYS A 267 25.04 -7.79 0.54
C LYS A 267 25.90 -8.41 -0.56
N LYS A 268 25.91 -9.73 -0.67
CA LYS A 268 26.62 -10.44 -1.74
C LYS A 268 26.03 -10.12 -3.12
N ALA A 269 24.71 -10.08 -3.23
CA ALA A 269 24.02 -9.72 -4.47
C ALA A 269 24.34 -8.27 -4.89
N MET A 270 24.36 -7.32 -3.95
CA MET A 270 24.75 -5.93 -4.22
C MET A 270 26.20 -5.81 -4.70
N ALA A 271 27.12 -6.52 -4.07
CA ALA A 271 28.53 -6.56 -4.48
C ALA A 271 28.72 -7.21 -5.87
N SER A 272 27.79 -8.08 -6.29
CA SER A 272 27.82 -8.74 -7.61
C SER A 272 27.10 -7.93 -8.69
N ALA A 273 26.20 -7.04 -8.31
CA ALA A 273 25.41 -6.19 -9.21
C ALA A 273 26.15 -4.93 -9.69
N THR A 274 27.41 -4.75 -9.28
CA THR A 274 28.33 -3.74 -9.82
C THR A 274 28.80 -4.18 -11.21
N GLU A 275 27.88 -4.24 -12.17
CA GLU A 275 28.22 -4.46 -13.58
C GLU A 275 29.02 -3.25 -14.08
N ASP A 276 30.12 -3.49 -14.80
CA ASP A 276 31.01 -2.44 -15.31
C ASP A 276 30.22 -1.43 -16.16
N PRO A 277 30.08 -0.16 -15.71
CA PRO A 277 29.39 0.88 -16.46
C PRO A 277 30.05 1.17 -17.82
N ASN A 278 31.31 0.81 -17.97
CA ASN A 278 32.09 1.00 -19.19
C ASN A 278 31.98 -0.19 -20.15
N LYS A 279 31.33 -1.30 -19.75
CA LYS A 279 30.99 -2.38 -20.67
C LYS A 279 30.09 -1.78 -21.76
N LYS A 280 30.47 -1.93 -23.02
CA LYS A 280 29.60 -1.60 -24.15
C LYS A 280 28.54 -2.69 -24.30
N TRP A 281 27.28 -2.31 -24.11
CA TRP A 281 26.16 -3.24 -24.17
C TRP A 281 25.61 -3.35 -25.58
N THR A 282 25.23 -4.55 -25.99
CA THR A 282 24.57 -4.77 -27.27
C THR A 282 23.13 -4.24 -27.23
N LYS A 283 22.61 -3.86 -28.40
CA LYS A 283 21.19 -3.46 -28.55
C LYS A 283 20.24 -4.55 -28.02
N ALA A 284 20.53 -5.81 -28.28
CA ALA A 284 19.67 -6.93 -27.87
C ALA A 284 19.63 -7.07 -26.33
N GLU A 285 20.78 -6.98 -25.66
CA GLU A 285 20.84 -7.03 -24.19
C GLU A 285 20.06 -5.86 -23.56
N LEU A 286 20.29 -4.64 -24.04
CA LEU A 286 19.61 -3.43 -23.54
C LEU A 286 18.12 -3.47 -23.85
N PHE A 287 17.71 -3.96 -25.01
CA PHE A 287 16.30 -4.06 -25.39
C PHE A 287 15.55 -5.06 -24.49
N ALA A 288 16.08 -6.27 -24.31
CA ALA A 288 15.45 -7.30 -23.48
C ALA A 288 15.39 -6.89 -22.00
N ARG A 289 16.43 -6.21 -21.50
CA ARG A 289 16.44 -5.63 -20.16
C ARG A 289 15.47 -4.46 -20.05
N GLY A 290 15.45 -3.60 -21.07
CA GLY A 290 14.63 -2.39 -21.14
C GLY A 290 13.15 -2.69 -21.17
N GLU A 291 12.72 -3.77 -21.82
CA GLU A 291 11.33 -4.24 -21.79
C GLU A 291 10.88 -4.57 -20.36
N LYS A 292 11.73 -5.25 -19.58
CA LYS A 292 11.44 -5.57 -18.17
C LYS A 292 11.36 -4.30 -17.33
N VAL A 293 12.30 -3.37 -17.53
CA VAL A 293 12.28 -2.06 -16.85
C VAL A 293 11.01 -1.29 -17.24
N PHE A 294 10.65 -1.24 -18.51
CA PHE A 294 9.45 -0.55 -19.00
C PHE A 294 8.17 -1.12 -18.37
N SER A 295 8.02 -2.44 -18.39
CA SER A 295 6.87 -3.14 -17.81
C SER A 295 6.76 -2.91 -16.30
N ALA A 296 7.87 -2.78 -15.59
CA ALA A 296 7.86 -2.56 -14.14
C ALA A 296 7.64 -1.09 -13.74
N ASN A 297 7.95 -0.13 -14.62
CA ASN A 297 8.13 1.27 -14.22
C ASN A 297 7.29 2.26 -15.01
N CYS A 298 7.10 2.01 -16.31
CA CYS A 298 6.60 3.00 -17.26
C CYS A 298 5.20 2.65 -17.78
N VAL A 299 4.86 1.36 -17.76
CA VAL A 299 3.65 0.81 -18.39
C VAL A 299 2.35 1.37 -17.79
N ALA A 300 2.34 1.68 -16.49
CA ALA A 300 1.16 2.22 -15.80
C ALA A 300 0.63 3.50 -16.44
N CYS A 301 1.54 4.38 -16.87
CA CYS A 301 1.23 5.65 -17.51
C CYS A 301 1.24 5.54 -19.05
N HIS A 302 2.23 4.86 -19.61
CA HIS A 302 2.47 4.84 -21.06
C HIS A 302 1.81 3.68 -21.81
N GLN A 303 1.18 2.75 -21.11
CA GLN A 303 0.56 1.52 -21.64
C GLN A 303 1.57 0.57 -22.30
N ALA A 304 1.26 -0.73 -22.35
CA ALA A 304 2.15 -1.74 -22.94
C ALA A 304 2.42 -1.50 -24.44
N ASN A 305 1.46 -0.89 -25.12
CA ASN A 305 1.54 -0.51 -26.53
C ASN A 305 2.16 0.88 -26.76
N GLY A 306 2.63 1.56 -25.71
CA GLY A 306 3.27 2.87 -25.81
C GLY A 306 2.35 4.02 -26.20
N LYS A 307 1.02 3.83 -26.23
CA LYS A 307 0.06 4.87 -26.65
C LYS A 307 -0.27 5.88 -25.56
N GLY A 308 0.09 5.61 -24.31
CA GLY A 308 -0.29 6.45 -23.17
C GLY A 308 -1.81 6.53 -22.97
N ILE A 309 -2.25 7.54 -22.23
CA ILE A 309 -3.66 7.85 -21.99
C ILE A 309 -3.92 9.24 -22.57
N PRO A 310 -4.73 9.37 -23.63
CA PRO A 310 -5.01 10.66 -24.27
C PRO A 310 -5.43 11.74 -23.27
N GLY A 311 -4.78 12.91 -23.34
CA GLY A 311 -5.05 14.04 -22.46
C GLY A 311 -4.41 13.96 -21.07
N THR A 312 -3.78 12.83 -20.69
CA THR A 312 -3.16 12.68 -19.35
C THR A 312 -1.71 12.22 -19.44
N PHE A 313 -1.42 11.14 -20.17
CA PHE A 313 -0.07 10.60 -20.34
C PHE A 313 0.25 10.49 -21.82
N PRO A 314 1.35 11.11 -22.30
CA PRO A 314 1.65 11.15 -23.72
C PRO A 314 2.01 9.78 -24.28
N ALA A 315 1.72 9.59 -25.57
CA ALA A 315 2.22 8.45 -26.33
C ALA A 315 3.76 8.53 -26.45
N LEU A 316 4.41 7.38 -26.28
CA LEU A 316 5.82 7.14 -26.56
C LEU A 316 6.02 6.62 -27.98
N ASP A 317 5.06 5.84 -28.49
CA ASP A 317 5.06 5.37 -29.87
C ASP A 317 4.83 6.55 -30.85
N GLY A 318 5.78 6.77 -31.75
CA GLY A 318 5.78 7.87 -32.71
C GLY A 318 6.11 9.24 -32.12
N ASN A 319 6.58 9.33 -30.86
CA ASN A 319 6.84 10.61 -30.20
C ASN A 319 8.07 11.32 -30.80
N LYS A 320 7.83 12.32 -31.64
CA LYS A 320 8.89 13.09 -32.33
C LYS A 320 9.64 14.08 -31.44
N LYS A 321 9.10 14.44 -30.27
CA LYS A 321 9.64 15.51 -29.42
C LYS A 321 10.67 14.98 -28.42
N PHE A 322 10.49 13.75 -27.92
CA PHE A 322 11.33 13.16 -26.90
C PHE A 322 11.94 11.81 -27.34
N VAL A 323 11.12 10.82 -27.71
CA VAL A 323 11.60 9.46 -28.01
C VAL A 323 12.38 9.39 -29.32
N LEU A 324 11.90 10.05 -30.38
CA LEU A 324 12.56 10.10 -31.68
C LEU A 324 13.42 11.35 -31.89
N ALA A 325 13.61 12.18 -30.85
CA ALA A 325 14.57 13.30 -30.84
C ALA A 325 15.95 12.81 -30.33
N PRO A 326 17.05 13.58 -30.47
CA PRO A 326 18.36 13.17 -29.93
C PRO A 326 18.30 12.72 -28.47
N MET A 327 19.04 11.65 -28.12
CA MET A 327 18.85 10.92 -26.87
C MET A 327 18.94 11.76 -25.60
N LYS A 328 19.74 12.84 -25.60
CA LYS A 328 19.95 13.73 -24.45
C LYS A 328 18.64 14.24 -23.84
N GLY A 329 17.67 14.64 -24.67
CA GLY A 329 16.39 15.16 -24.19
C GLY A 329 15.57 14.10 -23.45
N GLN A 330 15.57 12.87 -23.95
CA GLN A 330 14.90 11.74 -23.30
C GLN A 330 15.61 11.37 -21.99
N ILE A 331 16.95 11.26 -22.00
CA ILE A 331 17.74 10.95 -20.80
C ILE A 331 17.44 11.96 -19.67
N LEU A 332 17.47 13.26 -19.97
CA LEU A 332 17.18 14.30 -18.98
C LEU A 332 15.74 14.27 -18.47
N THR A 333 14.78 13.90 -19.33
CA THR A 333 13.37 13.76 -18.94
C THR A 333 13.19 12.58 -17.98
N GLU A 334 13.87 11.46 -18.22
CA GLU A 334 13.78 10.31 -17.33
C GLU A 334 14.52 10.56 -16.02
N LEU A 335 15.73 11.15 -16.06
CA LEU A 335 16.47 11.50 -14.84
C LEU A 335 15.66 12.45 -13.93
N ASN A 336 15.12 13.53 -14.48
CA ASN A 336 14.57 14.63 -13.68
C ASN A 336 13.03 14.66 -13.63
N GLY A 337 12.36 13.74 -14.34
CA GLY A 337 10.92 13.84 -14.56
C GLY A 337 10.55 15.00 -15.48
N HIS A 338 9.27 15.36 -15.53
CA HIS A 338 8.81 16.50 -16.30
C HIS A 338 7.94 17.43 -15.43
N PRO A 339 8.48 18.60 -15.01
CA PRO A 339 7.76 19.53 -14.16
C PRO A 339 6.38 19.91 -14.71
N GLY A 340 5.40 20.06 -13.82
CA GLY A 340 4.01 20.36 -14.19
C GLY A 340 3.24 19.18 -14.78
N THR A 341 3.79 17.97 -14.74
CA THR A 341 3.12 16.73 -15.15
C THR A 341 3.29 15.64 -14.09
N ALA A 342 2.62 14.51 -14.29
CA ALA A 342 2.76 13.32 -13.43
C ALA A 342 4.00 12.45 -13.77
N MET A 343 4.90 12.89 -14.67
CA MET A 343 6.12 12.14 -14.99
C MET A 343 7.14 12.31 -13.86
N ALA A 344 7.30 11.26 -13.04
CA ALA A 344 8.25 11.21 -11.93
C ALA A 344 9.71 11.22 -12.39
N ALA A 345 10.60 11.64 -11.48
CA ALA A 345 12.04 11.59 -11.66
C ALA A 345 12.60 10.20 -11.33
N TRP A 346 13.45 9.67 -12.21
CA TRP A 346 14.00 8.32 -12.11
C TRP A 346 15.47 8.27 -11.70
N ARG A 347 16.12 9.43 -11.57
CA ARG A 347 17.53 9.57 -11.15
C ARG A 347 17.82 8.68 -9.95
N ASP A 348 17.06 8.80 -8.86
CA ASP A 348 17.37 8.06 -7.63
C ASP A 348 16.69 6.69 -7.53
N GLN A 349 15.98 6.27 -8.57
CA GLN A 349 15.21 5.01 -8.59
C GLN A 349 15.82 3.94 -9.49
N LEU A 350 16.49 4.33 -10.57
CA LEU A 350 17.10 3.41 -11.55
C LEU A 350 18.58 3.73 -11.73
N ASN A 351 19.39 2.69 -11.89
CA ASN A 351 20.80 2.85 -12.22
C ASN A 351 21.00 3.18 -13.71
N ASP A 352 22.22 3.58 -14.09
CA ASP A 352 22.54 4.03 -15.44
C ASP A 352 22.25 2.95 -16.50
N ILE A 353 22.46 1.68 -16.17
CA ILE A 353 22.20 0.56 -17.08
C ILE A 353 20.70 0.37 -17.30
N GLN A 354 19.90 0.47 -16.24
CA GLN A 354 18.44 0.36 -16.31
C GLN A 354 17.83 1.51 -17.13
N LEU A 355 18.28 2.75 -16.91
CA LEU A 355 17.86 3.91 -17.70
C LEU A 355 18.26 3.76 -19.17
N ALA A 356 19.52 3.45 -19.44
CA ALA A 356 20.00 3.20 -20.81
C ALA A 356 19.19 2.09 -21.51
N SER A 357 18.85 1.03 -20.76
CA SER A 357 18.04 -0.09 -21.26
C SER A 357 16.62 0.34 -21.61
N VAL A 358 15.91 1.05 -20.72
CA VAL A 358 14.50 1.45 -20.97
C VAL A 358 14.38 2.49 -22.09
N ILE A 359 15.35 3.40 -22.21
CA ILE A 359 15.45 4.33 -23.33
C ILE A 359 15.66 3.57 -24.63
N THR A 360 16.61 2.63 -24.64
CA THR A 360 16.88 1.79 -25.81
C THR A 360 15.64 0.98 -26.19
N TYR A 361 14.91 0.43 -25.22
CA TYR A 361 13.65 -0.27 -25.50
C TYR A 361 12.62 0.66 -26.15
N THR A 362 12.31 1.81 -25.55
CA THR A 362 11.25 2.72 -26.07
C THR A 362 11.58 3.31 -27.44
N ARG A 363 12.86 3.50 -27.77
CA ARG A 363 13.34 3.95 -29.10
C ARG A 363 13.26 2.88 -30.18
N ASN A 364 13.13 1.60 -29.80
CA ASN A 364 13.07 0.47 -30.74
C ASN A 364 11.77 -0.33 -30.67
N ALA A 365 10.93 -0.10 -29.67
CA ALA A 365 9.64 -0.76 -29.53
C ALA A 365 8.59 -0.13 -30.47
N TRP A 366 7.54 -0.90 -30.74
CA TRP A 366 6.37 -0.44 -31.51
C TRP A 366 6.77 0.10 -32.90
N GLY A 367 6.25 1.28 -33.26
CA GLY A 367 6.57 1.94 -34.51
C GLY A 367 7.87 2.76 -34.48
N ASN A 368 8.66 2.76 -33.41
CA ASN A 368 9.81 3.67 -33.26
C ASN A 368 11.10 3.17 -33.93
N ALA A 369 11.25 1.85 -34.13
CA ALA A 369 12.47 1.25 -34.66
C ALA A 369 12.94 1.91 -35.97
N GLY A 370 14.17 2.44 -35.96
CA GLY A 370 14.80 3.05 -37.13
C GLY A 370 14.28 4.44 -37.53
N LYS A 371 13.42 5.08 -36.72
CA LYS A 371 12.78 6.37 -37.08
C LYS A 371 13.37 7.60 -36.39
N GLY A 372 14.33 7.43 -35.49
CA GLY A 372 15.00 8.52 -34.77
C GLY A 372 16.53 8.34 -34.74
N PRO A 373 17.29 9.40 -34.40
CA PRO A 373 18.71 9.28 -34.14
C PRO A 373 18.95 8.48 -32.87
N ASP A 374 20.17 7.97 -32.67
CA ASP A 374 20.59 7.29 -31.44
C ASP A 374 19.67 6.11 -31.03
N PRO A 375 19.56 5.05 -31.85
CA PRO A 375 18.68 3.93 -31.53
C PRO A 375 19.15 3.13 -30.32
N VAL A 376 20.38 3.33 -29.83
CA VAL A 376 20.92 2.64 -28.66
C VAL A 376 21.54 3.68 -27.74
N VAL A 377 21.12 3.68 -26.49
CA VAL A 377 21.68 4.52 -25.43
C VAL A 377 22.51 3.64 -24.52
N GLN A 378 23.76 4.02 -24.27
CA GLN A 378 24.67 3.30 -23.40
C GLN A 378 24.59 3.82 -21.96
N PRO A 379 24.94 3.00 -20.96
CA PRO A 379 25.00 3.46 -19.56
C PRO A 379 25.93 4.67 -19.38
N THR A 380 27.01 4.75 -20.16
CA THR A 380 27.93 5.89 -20.18
C THR A 380 27.26 7.20 -20.60
N ASP A 381 26.27 7.15 -21.50
CA ASP A 381 25.55 8.34 -21.96
C ASP A 381 24.64 8.90 -20.86
N VAL A 382 24.02 7.99 -20.08
CA VAL A 382 23.21 8.36 -18.92
C VAL A 382 24.10 8.92 -17.81
N LYS A 383 25.21 8.24 -17.51
CA LYS A 383 26.19 8.66 -16.50
C LYS A 383 26.75 10.05 -16.77
N ALA A 384 26.98 10.39 -18.04
CA ALA A 384 27.49 11.71 -18.43
C ALA A 384 26.47 12.86 -18.21
N LEU A 385 25.18 12.55 -18.05
CA LEU A 385 24.10 13.52 -17.88
C LEU A 385 23.44 13.49 -16.49
N ARG A 386 23.82 12.51 -15.66
CA ARG A 386 23.34 12.34 -14.29
C ARG A 386 23.94 13.38 -13.38
#